data_AF-A0A9Q7EW31-F1
#
_entry.id   AF-A0A9Q7EW31-F1
#
_cell.length_a   1.000
_cell.length_b   1.000
_cell.length_c   1.000
_cell.angle_alpha   90.00
_cell.angle_beta   90.00
_cell.angle_gamma   90.00
#
_symmetry.space_group_name_H-M   'P 1'
#
loop_
_entity.id
_entity.type
_entity.pdbx_description
1 polymer ?
#
loop_
_entity_poly.entity_id
_entity_poly.type
_entity_poly.pdbx_seq_one_letter_code
_entity_poly.pdbx_strand_id
1 'polypeptide(L)'
;MNWKEAPQDQVVCPETGITKKEVVQAIALGAETVEALEEQFGSCSETCDCREGLQALLDIYLPLLQEMRGGGCSCSCGSCGGGCEG
;
A
#
# COMPACT_ATOMS: atom_id res chain seq x y z
N MET A 1 2.71 16.46 3.18
CA MET A 1 1.76 16.38 2.06
C MET A 1 0.65 15.40 2.41
N ASN A 2 -0.62 15.69 2.08
CA ASN A 2 -1.72 14.73 2.26
C ASN A 2 -1.71 13.72 1.11
N TRP A 3 -0.99 12.61 1.30
CA TRP A 3 -0.94 11.54 0.30
C TRP A 3 -2.30 10.89 0.05
N LYS A 4 -3.24 10.95 1.00
CA LYS A 4 -4.63 10.50 0.79
C LYS A 4 -5.33 11.29 -0.32
N GLU A 5 -5.15 12.60 -0.35
CA GLU A 5 -5.82 13.53 -1.27
C GLU A 5 -5.03 13.72 -2.58
N ALA A 6 -3.76 13.32 -2.60
CA ALA A 6 -2.91 13.42 -3.79
C ALA A 6 -3.44 12.55 -4.95
N PRO A 7 -3.34 13.02 -6.21
CA PRO A 7 -3.75 12.26 -7.38
C PRO A 7 -2.91 10.97 -7.52
N GLN A 8 -3.48 9.95 -8.16
CA GLN A 8 -2.79 8.66 -8.38
C GLN A 8 -1.55 8.79 -9.27
N ASP A 9 -1.58 9.71 -10.23
CA ASP A 9 -0.45 10.07 -11.10
C ASP A 9 0.58 10.98 -10.41
N GLN A 10 0.40 11.30 -9.13
CA GLN A 10 1.39 12.06 -8.38
C GLN A 10 2.70 11.28 -8.33
N VAL A 11 3.77 11.89 -8.83
CA VAL A 11 5.12 11.35 -8.74
C VAL A 11 5.58 11.40 -7.28
N VAL A 12 5.93 10.23 -6.75
CA VAL A 12 6.46 10.02 -5.39
C VAL A 12 7.98 10.07 -5.43
N CYS A 13 8.59 9.39 -6.41
CA CYS A 13 10.02 9.43 -6.66
C CYS A 13 10.30 10.10 -8.01
N PRO A 14 10.73 11.38 -8.05
CA PRO A 14 11.03 12.07 -9.30
C PRO A 14 12.23 11.47 -10.03
N GLU A 15 13.19 10.87 -9.32
CA GLU A 15 14.40 10.26 -9.91
C GLU A 15 14.09 9.02 -10.75
N THR A 16 13.09 8.26 -10.33
CA THR A 16 12.71 6.98 -10.95
C THR A 16 11.38 7.08 -11.71
N GLY A 17 10.64 8.18 -11.54
CA GLY A 17 9.32 8.38 -12.13
C GLY A 17 8.20 7.57 -11.46
N ILE A 18 8.45 6.96 -10.30
CA ILE A 18 7.45 6.15 -9.60
C ILE A 18 6.30 7.04 -9.14
N THR A 19 5.08 6.63 -9.47
CA THR A 19 3.85 7.33 -9.08
C THR A 19 3.18 6.68 -7.89
N LYS A 20 2.29 7.42 -7.21
CA LYS A 20 1.49 6.90 -6.10
C LYS A 20 0.74 5.62 -6.48
N LYS A 21 0.21 5.55 -7.71
CA LYS A 21 -0.48 4.36 -8.21
C LYS A 21 0.40 3.11 -8.24
N GLU A 22 1.65 3.26 -8.68
CA GLU A 22 2.64 2.17 -8.73
C GLU A 22 2.94 1.69 -7.32
N VAL A 23 3.18 2.62 -6.37
CA VAL A 23 3.42 2.29 -4.96
C VAL A 23 2.24 1.55 -4.35
N VAL A 24 1.00 2.03 -4.53
CA VAL A 24 -0.19 1.37 -3.98
C VAL A 24 -0.36 -0.04 -4.56
N GLN A 25 -0.10 -0.23 -5.86
CA GLN A 25 -0.10 -1.55 -6.48
C GLN A 25 0.97 -2.46 -5.88
N ALA A 26 2.18 -1.94 -5.66
CA ALA A 26 3.26 -2.69 -5.03
C ALA A 26 2.89 -3.15 -3.62
N ILE A 27 2.29 -2.28 -2.80
CA ILE A 27 1.81 -2.63 -1.46
C ILE A 27 0.72 -3.72 -1.56
N ALA A 28 -0.21 -3.60 -2.51
CA ALA A 28 -1.24 -4.61 -2.74
C ALA A 28 -0.66 -5.98 -3.16
N LEU A 29 0.45 -5.98 -3.91
CA LEU A 29 1.20 -7.19 -4.28
C LEU A 29 1.98 -7.82 -3.11
N GLY A 30 2.10 -7.12 -1.97
CA GLY A 30 2.78 -7.60 -0.77
C GLY A 30 4.07 -6.85 -0.43
N ALA A 31 4.38 -5.73 -1.09
CA ALA A 31 5.47 -4.86 -0.68
C ALA A 31 5.06 -4.00 0.53
N GLU A 32 5.07 -4.62 1.71
CA GLU A 32 4.61 -4.05 2.97
C GLU A 32 5.70 -3.25 3.72
N THR A 33 6.88 -3.09 3.13
CA THR A 33 8.00 -2.33 3.70
C THR A 33 8.64 -1.44 2.65
N VAL A 34 9.32 -0.38 3.11
CA VAL A 34 10.07 0.51 2.21
C VAL A 34 11.11 -0.31 1.44
N GLU A 35 11.85 -1.19 2.12
CA GLU A 35 12.82 -2.10 1.49
C GLU A 35 12.19 -2.96 0.39
N ALA A 36 11.01 -3.55 0.62
CA ALA A 36 10.32 -4.35 -0.39
C ALA A 36 9.87 -3.51 -1.60
N LEU A 37 9.50 -2.25 -1.40
CA LEU A 37 9.21 -1.32 -2.49
C LEU A 37 10.51 -0.99 -3.25
N GLU A 38 11.60 -0.71 -2.54
CA GLU A 38 12.91 -0.42 -3.14
C GLU A 38 13.42 -1.61 -3.98
N GLU A 39 13.27 -2.84 -3.48
CA GLU A 39 13.57 -4.07 -4.21
C GLU A 39 12.68 -4.25 -5.44
N GLN A 40 11.38 -3.97 -5.32
CA GLN A 40 10.42 -4.15 -6.41
C GLN A 40 10.62 -3.13 -7.53
N PHE A 41 10.94 -1.88 -7.19
CA PHE A 41 11.22 -0.84 -8.17
C PHE A 41 12.70 -0.80 -8.60
N GLY A 42 13.56 -1.56 -7.93
CA GLY A 42 14.97 -1.76 -8.26
C GLY A 42 15.83 -0.49 -8.29
N SER A 43 15.34 0.65 -7.78
CA SER A 43 15.88 1.96 -8.16
C SER A 43 15.98 2.98 -7.03
N CYS A 44 15.72 2.60 -5.78
CA CYS A 44 16.04 3.44 -4.64
C CYS A 44 17.24 2.85 -3.90
N SER A 45 18.43 3.34 -4.25
CA SER A 45 19.58 3.25 -3.37
C SER A 45 19.49 4.33 -2.30
N GLU A 46 20.35 4.22 -1.29
CA GLU A 46 20.45 4.94 -0.01
C GLU A 46 20.26 6.47 -0.04
N THR A 47 20.21 7.09 -1.22
CA THR A 47 20.05 8.52 -1.50
C THR A 47 18.66 8.93 -1.99
N CYS A 48 17.69 8.02 -2.10
CA CYS A 48 16.35 8.34 -2.57
C CYS A 48 15.60 9.27 -1.61
N ASP A 49 15.39 10.53 -2.01
CA ASP A 49 14.63 11.55 -1.25
C ASP A 49 13.13 11.18 -1.09
N CYS A 50 12.66 10.19 -1.84
CA CYS A 50 11.28 9.74 -1.81
C CYS A 50 10.96 8.70 -0.72
N ARG A 51 11.93 8.33 0.10
CA ARG A 51 11.75 7.36 1.19
C ARG A 51 10.67 7.80 2.19
N GLU A 52 10.62 9.10 2.50
CA GLU A 52 9.56 9.69 3.33
C GLU A 52 8.17 9.56 2.69
N GLY A 53 8.09 9.73 1.36
CA GLY A 53 6.85 9.56 0.60
C GLY A 53 6.35 8.12 0.57
N LEU A 54 7.27 7.16 0.35
CA LEU A 54 6.96 5.73 0.38
C LEU A 54 6.49 5.29 1.77
N GLN A 55 7.17 5.74 2.83
CA GLN A 55 6.80 5.40 4.20
C GLN A 55 5.42 5.97 4.57
N ALA A 56 5.11 7.20 4.16
CA ALA A 56 3.79 7.78 4.38
C ALA A 56 2.67 7.05 3.62
N LEU A 57 2.94 6.56 2.41
CA LEU A 57 1.98 5.74 1.65
C LEU A 57 1.76 4.38 2.32
N LEU A 58 2.82 3.73 2.79
CA LEU A 58 2.70 2.49 3.56
C LEU A 58 1.81 2.69 4.79
N ASP A 59 2.06 3.71 5.61
CA ASP A 59 1.27 3.98 6.81
C ASP A 59 -0.23 4.18 6.52
N ILE A 60 -0.56 4.75 5.36
CA ILE A 60 -1.95 4.97 4.93
C ILE A 60 -2.59 3.69 4.38
N TYR A 61 -1.90 2.96 3.51
CA TYR A 61 -2.48 1.89 2.69
C TYR A 61 -2.29 0.50 3.27
N LEU A 62 -1.23 0.26 4.02
CA LEU A 62 -0.94 -1.01 4.65
C LEU A 62 -2.03 -1.46 5.63
N PRO A 63 -2.53 -0.63 6.59
CA PRO A 63 -3.64 -1.04 7.45
C PRO A 63 -4.93 -1.30 6.67
N LEU A 64 -5.21 -0.53 5.60
CA LEU A 64 -6.38 -0.75 4.74
C LEU A 64 -6.29 -2.09 3.99
N LEU A 65 -5.10 -2.45 3.51
CA LEU A 65 -4.85 -3.71 2.82
C LEU A 65 -4.82 -4.90 3.78
N GLN A 66 -4.30 -4.72 5.00
CA GLN A 66 -4.37 -5.75 6.05
C GLN A 66 -5.80 -5.99 6.51
N GLU A 67 -6.63 -4.94 6.61
CA GLU A 67 -8.06 -5.10 6.89
C GLU A 67 -8.78 -5.83 5.74
N MET A 68 -8.41 -5.59 4.48
CA MET A 68 -8.95 -6.38 3.36
C MET A 68 -8.43 -7.83 3.30
N ARG A 69 -7.16 -8.06 3.63
CA ARG A 69 -6.52 -9.39 3.58
C ARG A 69 -6.89 -10.26 4.79
N GLY A 70 -7.08 -9.65 5.96
CA GLY A 70 -7.46 -10.31 7.22
C GLY A 70 -8.96 -10.25 7.51
N GLY A 71 -9.71 -9.33 6.91
CA GLY A 71 -11.13 -9.07 7.17
C GLY A 71 -12.09 -9.78 6.22
N GLY A 72 -11.84 -11.07 5.98
CA GLY A 72 -12.70 -11.96 5.21
C GLY A 72 -13.51 -12.96 6.03
N CYS A 73 -13.74 -12.75 7.33
CA CYS A 73 -14.85 -13.32 8.12
C CYS A 73 -14.68 -12.98 9.61
N SER A 74 -15.23 -11.85 10.06
CA SER A 74 -15.76 -11.75 11.42
C SER A 74 -17.24 -11.43 11.29
N CYS A 75 -18.04 -12.47 11.06
CA CYS A 75 -19.45 -12.43 11.35
C CYS A 75 -19.63 -12.16 12.85
N SER A 76 -19.73 -10.88 13.20
CA SER A 76 -20.32 -10.40 14.44
C SER A 76 -21.25 -9.23 14.13
N CYS A 77 -22.01 -9.35 13.04
CA CYS A 77 -23.36 -8.81 13.00
C CYS A 77 -24.29 -10.03 12.91
N GLY A 78 -25.20 -10.17 13.87
CA GLY A 78 -26.19 -11.24 13.91
C GLY A 78 -27.26 -11.14 12.82
N SER A 79 -26.89 -10.87 11.56
CA SER A 79 -27.81 -10.82 10.42
C SER A 79 -27.05 -10.80 9.08
N CYS A 80 -26.29 -11.85 8.79
CA CYS A 80 -26.00 -12.23 7.41
C CYS A 80 -26.06 -13.76 7.34
N GLY A 81 -27.25 -14.27 7.06
CA GLY A 81 -27.48 -15.70 6.89
C GLY A 81 -26.76 -16.23 5.65
N GLY A 82 -26.22 -17.45 5.78
CA GLY A 82 -25.95 -18.31 4.64
C GLY A 82 -24.49 -18.66 4.39
N GLY A 83 -23.98 -19.61 5.19
CA GLY A 83 -23.13 -20.70 4.70
C GLY A 83 -21.68 -20.38 4.32
N CYS A 84 -20.77 -20.63 5.26
CA CYS A 84 -19.45 -21.16 4.94
C CYS A 84 -19.35 -22.55 5.60
N GLU A 85 -19.52 -23.59 4.78
CA GLU A 85 -19.32 -24.98 5.17
C GLU A 85 -17.81 -25.23 5.32
N GLY A 86 -17.45 -25.93 6.41
CA GLY A 86 -16.06 -26.18 6.82
C GLY A 86 -15.39 -27.35 6.13
#